data_AF-A0A3M0YQ66-F1
#
_entry.id   AF-A0A3M0YQ66-F1
#
_cell.length_a   1.000
_cell.length_b   1.000
_cell.length_c   1.000
_cell.angle_alpha   90.00
_cell.angle_beta   90.00
_cell.angle_gamma   90.00
#
_symmetry.space_group_name_H-M   'P 1'
#
loop_
_entity.id
_entity.type
_entity.pdbx_description
1 polymer ?
#
loop_
_entity_poly.entity_id
_entity_poly.type
_entity_poly.pdbx_seq_one_letter_code
_entity_poly.pdbx_strand_id
1 'polypeptide(L)' 'LEEMKTIARYQSYVPFGKMLEWATLNGARALGLDDALGSLEPGKRPGLNLITHLHEGRLTPDSRVQKLA' A
#
# COMPACT_ATOMS: atom_id res chain seq x y z
N LEU A 1 1.63 -0.81 7.59
CA LEU A 1 0.25 -0.25 7.69
C LEU A 1 0.19 0.93 8.67
N GLU A 2 0.73 0.80 9.89
CA GLU A 2 0.65 1.86 10.92
C GLU A 2 1.27 3.20 10.49
N GLU A 3 2.34 3.19 9.70
CA GLU A 3 2.91 4.42 9.12
C GLU A 3 1.94 5.10 8.14
N MET A 4 1.26 4.33 7.28
CA MET A 4 0.24 4.89 6.38
C MET A 4 -0.95 5.47 7.15
N LYS A 5 -1.35 4.87 8.28
CA LYS A 5 -2.37 5.45 9.17
C LYS A 5 -1.89 6.76 9.78
N THR A 6 -0.63 6.81 10.20
CA THR A 6 0.01 8.03 10.73
C THR A 6 0.01 9.15 9.69
N ILE A 7 0.40 8.86 8.44
CA ILE A 7 0.35 9.81 7.34
C ILE A 7 -1.09 10.24 7.06
N ALA A 8 -2.04 9.30 6.95
CA ALA A 8 -3.45 9.61 6.71
C ALA A 8 -4.05 10.52 7.81
N ARG A 9 -3.59 10.37 9.06
CA ARG A 9 -4.02 11.18 10.21
C ARG A 9 -3.46 12.59 10.19
N TYR A 10 -2.15 12.75 9.97
CA TYR A 10 -1.48 14.04 10.13
C TYR A 10 -1.27 14.79 8.81
N GLN A 11 -1.30 14.09 7.68
CA GLN A 11 -1.10 14.59 6.33
C GLN A 11 -2.28 14.16 5.45
N SER A 12 -3.50 14.52 5.88
CA SER A 12 -4.77 14.05 5.30
C SER A 12 -4.99 14.45 3.84
N TYR A 13 -4.20 15.40 3.33
CA TYR A 13 -4.16 15.81 1.93
C TYR A 13 -3.47 14.79 1.01
N VAL A 14 -2.70 13.84 1.55
CA VAL A 14 -2.04 12.80 0.75
C VAL A 14 -3.08 11.74 0.34
N PRO A 15 -3.33 11.52 -0.96
CA PRO A 15 -4.30 10.53 -1.41
C PRO A 15 -3.89 9.10 -1.04
N PHE A 16 -4.86 8.23 -0.77
CA PHE A 16 -4.60 6.83 -0.43
C PHE A 16 -3.79 6.08 -1.50
N GLY A 17 -4.09 6.29 -2.78
CA GLY A 17 -3.31 5.73 -3.89
C GLY A 17 -1.84 6.15 -3.87
N LYS A 18 -1.53 7.40 -3.47
CA LYS A 18 -0.15 7.86 -3.35
C LYS A 18 0.60 7.15 -2.23
N MET A 19 -0.07 6.93 -1.09
CA MET A 19 0.50 6.13 0.00
C MET A 19 0.74 4.68 -0.42
N LEU A 20 -0.13 4.09 -1.25
CA LEU A 20 0.10 2.74 -1.79
C LEU A 20 1.33 2.70 -2.70
N GLU A 21 1.51 3.67 -3.60
CA GLU A 21 2.73 3.75 -4.43
C GLU A 21 4.00 3.84 -3.58
N TRP A 22 4.00 4.66 -2.52
CA TRP A 22 5.12 4.77 -1.59
C TRP A 22 5.41 3.46 -0.87
N ALA A 23 4.36 2.75 -0.45
CA ALA A 23 4.47 1.47 0.25
C ALA A 23 4.75 0.26 -0.66
N THR A 24 4.73 0.44 -1.99
CA THR A 24 4.86 -0.67 -2.96
C THR A 24 5.78 -0.29 -4.14
N LEU A 25 5.22 0.25 -5.22
CA LEU A 25 5.88 0.47 -6.50
C LEU A 25 7.16 1.31 -6.41
N ASN A 26 7.16 2.38 -5.63
CA ASN A 26 8.31 3.28 -5.56
C ASN A 26 9.50 2.63 -4.86
N GLY A 27 9.24 1.85 -3.80
CA GLY A 27 10.27 1.05 -3.15
C GLY A 27 10.83 -0.01 -4.08
N ALA A 28 9.97 -0.71 -4.83
CA ALA A 28 10.40 -1.69 -5.83
C ALA A 28 11.30 -1.06 -6.90
N ARG A 29 10.91 0.10 -7.47
CA ARG A 29 11.73 0.84 -8.45
C ARG A 29 13.06 1.30 -7.88
N ALA A 30 13.06 1.86 -6.67
CA ALA A 30 14.28 2.33 -6.02
C ALA A 30 15.31 1.21 -5.80
N LEU A 31 14.84 -0.03 -5.65
CA LEU A 31 15.66 -1.22 -5.47
C LEU A 31 15.90 -2.02 -6.76
N GLY A 32 15.34 -1.60 -7.90
CA GLY A 32 15.42 -2.35 -9.16
C GLY A 32 14.67 -3.69 -9.15
N LEU A 33 13.58 -3.78 -8.38
CA LEU A 33 12.75 -4.98 -8.21
C LEU A 33 11.36 -4.85 -8.86
N ASP A 34 11.09 -3.77 -9.57
CA ASP A 34 9.76 -3.48 -10.12
C ASP A 34 9.34 -4.40 -11.27
N ASP A 35 10.27 -5.15 -11.86
CA ASP A 35 9.98 -6.23 -12.80
C ASP A 35 9.22 -7.40 -12.14
N ALA A 36 9.34 -7.56 -10.81
CA ALA A 36 8.72 -8.67 -10.06
C ALA A 36 7.74 -8.21 -8.96
N LEU A 37 7.98 -7.03 -8.36
CA LEU A 37 7.29 -6.53 -7.17
C LEU A 37 6.64 -5.16 -7.37
N GLY A 38 5.86 -4.74 -6.37
CA GLY A 38 5.37 -3.35 -6.26
C GLY A 38 4.13 -3.00 -7.08
N SER A 39 3.63 -3.89 -7.95
CA SER A 39 2.43 -3.68 -8.76
C SER A 39 1.68 -4.98 -9.04
N LEU A 40 0.39 -4.87 -9.36
CA LEU A 40 -0.45 -5.99 -9.79
C LEU A 40 -0.59 -5.96 -11.32
N GLU A 41 0.35 -6.61 -12.01
CA GLU A 41 0.42 -6.64 -13.47
C GLU A 41 0.56 -8.07 -13.99
N PRO A 42 0.07 -8.40 -15.20
CA PRO A 42 0.24 -9.72 -15.79
C PRO A 42 1.72 -10.17 -15.80
N GLY A 43 1.98 -11.39 -15.37
CA GLY A 43 3.32 -11.97 -15.29
C GLY A 43 4.07 -11.71 -13.98
N LYS A 44 3.72 -10.68 -13.21
CA LYS A 44 4.33 -10.42 -11.90
C LYS A 44 3.75 -11.33 -10.82
N ARG A 45 4.55 -11.62 -9.80
CA ARG A 45 4.17 -12.44 -8.64
C ARG A 45 4.56 -11.76 -7.32
N PRO A 46 4.01 -10.57 -7.03
CA PRO A 46 4.28 -9.91 -5.75
C PRO A 46 3.62 -10.65 -4.59
N GLY A 47 4.16 -10.48 -3.39
CA GLY A 47 3.41 -10.79 -2.18
C GLY A 47 2.16 -9.91 -2.07
N LEU A 48 1.08 -10.45 -1.50
CA LEU A 48 -0.20 -9.76 -1.40
C LEU A 48 -0.59 -9.50 0.05
N ASN A 49 -1.05 -8.28 0.30
CA ASN A 49 -1.59 -7.85 1.59
C ASN A 49 -3.02 -7.35 1.39
N LEU A 50 -3.96 -7.93 2.13
CA LEU A 50 -5.35 -7.47 2.19
C LEU A 50 -5.49 -6.42 3.28
N ILE A 51 -5.94 -5.22 2.92
CA ILE A 51 -6.32 -4.19 3.88
C ILE A 51 -7.84 -4.21 4.07
N THR A 52 -8.29 -4.36 5.31
CA THR A 52 -9.72 -4.40 5.68
C THR A 52 -10.09 -3.18 6.53
N HIS A 53 -11.40 -2.96 6.74
CA HIS A 53 -11.95 -1.83 7.50
C HIS A 53 -11.54 -0.46 6.92
N LEU A 54 -11.59 -0.35 5.59
CA LEU A 54 -11.52 0.93 4.88
C LEU A 54 -12.90 1.60 4.91
N HIS A 55 -12.92 2.93 4.97
CA HIS A 55 -14.14 3.72 4.81
C HIS A 55 -13.98 4.62 3.59
N GLU A 56 -14.82 4.47 2.57
CA GLU A 56 -14.78 5.25 1.33
C GLU A 56 -13.37 5.30 0.68
N GLY A 57 -12.68 4.17 0.68
CA GLY A 57 -11.32 4.06 0.12
C GLY A 57 -10.23 4.77 0.95
N ARG A 58 -10.51 5.12 2.21
CA ARG A 58 -9.55 5.72 3.15
C ARG A 58 -9.24 4.77 4.31
N LEU A 59 -8.02 4.90 4.82
CA LEU A 59 -7.60 4.24 6.06
C LEU A 59 -8.34 4.81 7.26
N THR A 60 -8.69 3.93 8.19
CA THR A 60 -9.27 4.25 9.50
C THR A 60 -8.33 3.76 10.61
N PRO A 61 -8.51 4.19 11.86
CA PRO A 61 -7.79 3.61 12.99
C PRO A 61 -7.94 2.07 13.07
N ASP A 62 -9.13 1.58 12.72
CA ASP A 62 -9.49 0.16 12.75
C ASP A 62 -9.01 -0.63 11.52
N SER A 63 -8.42 0.02 10.51
CA SER A 63 -7.89 -0.68 9.34
C SER A 63 -6.88 -1.75 9.75
N ARG A 64 -7.00 -2.95 9.18
CA ARG A 64 -6.10 -4.09 9.47
C ARG A 64 -5.47 -4.60 8.19
N VAL A 65 -4.28 -5.19 8.32
CA VAL A 65 -3.61 -5.88 7.21
C VAL A 65 -3.51 -7.36 7.50
N GLN A 66 -3.79 -8.18 6.48
CA GLN A 66 -3.56 -9.62 6.48
C GLN A 66 -2.72 -10.00 5.26
N LYS A 67 -1.64 -10.76 5.49
CA LYS A 67 -0.87 -11.34 4.40
C LYS A 67 -1.69 -12.45 3.73
N LEU A 68 -1.75 -12.45 2.40
CA LEU A 68 -2.46 -13.46 1.61
C LEU A 68 -1.50 -14.44 0.90
N ALA A 69 -0.37 -13.95 0.39
CA ALA A 69 0.67 -14.73 -0.28
C ALA A 69 2.03 -14.05 -0.08
#